data_AF-A0A538S7K0-F1
#
_entry.id   AF-A0A538S7K0-F1
#
_cell.length_a   1.000
_cell.length_b   1.000
_cell.length_c   1.000
_cell.angle_alpha   90.00
_cell.angle_beta   90.00
_cell.angle_gamma   90.00
#
_symmetry.space_group_name_H-M   'P 1'
#
loop_
_entity.id
_entity.type
_entity.pdbx_description
1 polymer ?
#
loop_
_entity_poly.entity_id
_entity_poly.type
_entity_poly.pdbx_seq_one_letter_code
_entity_poly.pdbx_strand_id
1 'polypeptide(L)'
;MPVESVVHGVVDEVRPLFLSRGVGLEATSCAATSGWIDREAFAQVLRCILTNAARSSSQGSAVTVALARSERGSLLSVTRPGSGVAPARQSPAVPELRHSGGSKTKDRRSALIFAICGEVMTAHGGRIWADYR
;
A
#
# COMPACT_ATOMS: atom_id res chain seq x y z
N MET A 1 -19.59 4.81 -0.44
CA MET A 1 -18.84 5.62 0.57
C MET A 1 -17.64 6.27 -0.11
N PRO A 2 -17.20 7.47 0.30
CA PRO A 2 -16.03 8.13 -0.30
C PRO A 2 -14.74 7.44 0.17
N VAL A 3 -14.00 6.83 -0.75
CA VAL A 3 -12.73 6.12 -0.45
C VAL A 3 -11.72 7.06 0.18
N GLU A 4 -11.69 8.31 -0.28
CA GLU A 4 -10.83 9.38 0.23
C GLU A 4 -10.95 9.57 1.76
N SER A 5 -12.18 9.54 2.30
CA SER A 5 -12.39 9.74 3.74
C SER A 5 -11.71 8.68 4.60
N VAL A 6 -11.65 7.44 4.10
CA VAL A 6 -10.99 6.33 4.78
C VAL A 6 -9.47 6.47 4.68
N VAL A 7 -8.97 6.90 3.51
CA VAL A 7 -7.55 7.13 3.29
C VAL A 7 -7.01 8.20 4.25
N HIS A 8 -7.66 9.36 4.32
CA HIS A 8 -7.26 10.44 5.23
C HIS A 8 -7.30 9.99 6.69
N GLY A 9 -8.40 9.33 7.10
CA GLY A 9 -8.53 8.84 8.47
C GLY A 9 -7.41 7.90 8.88
N VAL A 10 -7.03 6.96 8.01
CA VAL A 10 -5.92 6.03 8.29
C VAL A 10 -4.55 6.71 8.22
N VAL A 11 -4.35 7.65 7.30
CA VAL A 11 -3.10 8.43 7.20
C VAL A 11 -2.85 9.20 8.50
N ASP A 12 -3.88 9.86 9.03
CA ASP A 12 -3.76 10.60 10.30
C ASP A 12 -3.58 9.67 11.49
N GLU A 13 -4.25 8.51 11.49
CA GLU A 13 -4.07 7.45 12.50
C GLU A 13 -2.61 6.99 12.59
N VAL A 14 -1.95 6.73 11.45
CA VAL A 14 -0.58 6.19 11.42
C VAL A 14 0.51 7.26 11.44
N ARG A 15 0.16 8.55 11.30
CA ARG A 15 1.12 9.66 11.27
C ARG A 15 2.09 9.67 12.46
N PRO A 16 1.67 9.43 13.73
CA PRO A 16 2.59 9.38 14.87
C PRO A 16 3.66 8.28 14.72
N LEU A 17 3.32 7.13 14.12
CA LEU A 17 4.27 6.05 13.86
C LEU A 17 5.36 6.52 12.87
N PHE A 18 4.97 7.20 11.80
CA PHE A 18 5.91 7.74 10.82
C PHE A 18 6.86 8.77 11.44
N LEU A 19 6.31 9.70 12.23
CA LEU A 19 7.08 10.68 12.98
C LEU A 19 8.09 10.03 13.92
N SER A 20 7.68 9.02 14.69
CA SER A 20 8.57 8.31 15.63
C SER A 20 9.74 7.59 14.96
N ARG A 21 9.63 7.29 13.66
CA ARG A 21 10.69 6.67 12.84
C ARG A 21 11.50 7.69 12.03
N GLY A 22 11.15 8.97 12.10
CA GLY A 22 11.74 10.02 11.26
C GLY A 22 11.51 9.78 9.77
N VAL A 23 10.34 9.25 9.39
CA VAL A 23 9.93 9.03 7.99
C VAL A 23 8.77 9.99 7.68
N GLY A 24 8.84 10.68 6.56
CA GLY A 24 7.74 11.54 6.08
C GLY A 24 6.53 10.73 5.62
N LEU A 25 5.33 11.26 5.80
CA LEU A 25 4.09 10.69 5.27
C LEU A 25 3.26 11.79 4.61
N GLU A 26 3.10 11.66 3.29
CA GLU A 26 2.37 12.60 2.45
C GLU A 26 1.17 11.90 1.83
N ALA A 27 0.01 12.57 1.79
CA ALA A 27 -1.19 12.07 1.15
C ALA A 27 -1.66 13.05 0.08
N THR A 28 -1.80 12.55 -1.14
CA THR A 28 -2.27 13.30 -2.31
C THR A 28 -3.60 12.70 -2.75
N SER A 29 -4.70 13.44 -2.59
CA SER A 29 -5.98 13.03 -3.14
C SER A 29 -6.21 13.61 -4.53
N CYS A 30 -6.83 12.83 -5.41
CA CYS A 30 -7.24 13.26 -6.73
C CYS A 30 -8.69 12.80 -6.96
N ALA A 31 -9.61 13.77 -6.90
CA ALA A 31 -11.06 13.64 -7.05
C ALA A 31 -11.75 12.59 -6.14
N ALA A 32 -12.82 12.99 -5.45
CA ALA A 32 -13.60 12.09 -4.62
C ALA A 32 -14.12 10.88 -5.43
N THR A 33 -13.60 9.70 -5.14
CA THR A 33 -14.11 8.45 -5.71
C THR A 33 -14.99 7.73 -4.69
N SER A 34 -16.18 7.35 -5.16
CA SER A 34 -17.11 6.53 -4.39
C SER A 34 -17.09 5.10 -4.91
N GLY A 35 -17.06 4.15 -3.99
CA GLY A 35 -17.13 2.72 -4.29
C GLY A 35 -17.97 1.96 -3.27
N TRP A 36 -18.34 0.73 -3.65
CA TRP A 36 -18.86 -0.29 -2.75
C TRP A 36 -17.68 -0.97 -2.06
N ILE A 37 -17.23 -0.37 -0.96
CA ILE A 37 -16.13 -0.90 -0.17
C ILE A 37 -16.53 -0.95 1.30
N ASP A 38 -16.23 -2.06 1.96
CA ASP A 38 -16.28 -2.17 3.41
C ASP A 38 -15.19 -1.26 3.99
N ARG A 39 -15.65 -0.28 4.76
CA ARG A 39 -14.79 0.76 5.33
C ARG A 39 -13.74 0.20 6.27
N GLU A 40 -14.13 -0.72 7.17
CA GLU A 40 -13.24 -1.27 8.19
C GLU A 40 -12.23 -2.22 7.55
N ALA A 41 -12.69 -3.07 6.65
CA ALA A 41 -11.81 -4.01 5.94
C ALA A 41 -10.79 -3.25 5.08
N PHE A 42 -11.20 -2.19 4.37
CA PHE A 42 -10.27 -1.37 3.59
C PHE A 42 -9.32 -0.57 4.47
N ALA A 43 -9.81 0.03 5.56
CA ALA A 43 -8.95 0.72 6.53
C ALA A 43 -7.88 -0.24 7.08
N GLN A 44 -8.25 -1.50 7.33
CA GLN A 44 -7.32 -2.53 7.78
C GLN A 44 -6.25 -2.84 6.74
N VAL A 45 -6.62 -2.97 5.47
CA VAL A 45 -5.66 -3.16 4.37
C VAL A 45 -4.68 -1.99 4.31
N LEU A 46 -5.17 -0.75 4.38
CA LEU A 46 -4.33 0.43 4.30
C LEU A 46 -3.39 0.55 5.52
N ARG A 47 -3.88 0.29 6.74
CA ARG A 47 -3.04 0.22 7.95
C ARG A 47 -1.92 -0.81 7.80
N CYS A 48 -2.25 -2.00 7.31
CA CYS A 48 -1.27 -3.06 7.08
C CYS A 48 -0.17 -2.63 6.10
N ILE A 49 -0.53 -1.97 5.01
CA ILE A 49 0.43 -1.48 4.00
C ILE A 49 1.28 -0.34 4.57
N LEU A 50 0.68 0.67 5.20
CA LEU A 50 1.40 1.85 5.70
C LEU A 50 2.31 1.53 6.87
N THR A 51 1.88 0.68 7.81
CA THR A 51 2.75 0.21 8.91
C THR A 51 3.92 -0.61 8.37
N ASN A 52 3.71 -1.38 7.28
CA ASN A 52 4.79 -2.06 6.59
C ASN A 52 5.76 -1.08 5.90
N ALA A 53 5.24 -0.04 5.25
CA ALA A 53 6.04 1.00 4.62
C ALA A 53 6.88 1.76 5.66
N ALA A 54 6.30 2.19 6.79
CA ALA A 54 7.02 2.85 7.87
C ALA A 54 8.17 2.00 8.42
N ARG A 55 7.93 0.70 8.65
CA ARG A 55 8.96 -0.23 9.16
C ARG A 55 10.09 -0.51 8.17
N SER A 56 9.84 -0.39 6.87
CA SER A 56 10.79 -0.74 5.81
C SER A 56 11.51 0.46 5.18
N SER A 57 11.06 1.67 5.48
CA SER A 57 11.64 2.92 4.98
C SER A 57 12.83 3.37 5.85
N SER A 58 13.80 4.03 5.23
CA SER A 58 14.95 4.61 5.94
C SER A 58 14.55 5.92 6.62
N GLN A 59 15.20 6.24 7.73
CA GLN A 59 15.05 7.56 8.36
C GLN A 59 15.42 8.67 7.34
N GLY A 60 14.68 9.77 7.37
CA GLY A 60 14.82 10.88 6.42
C GLY A 60 14.18 10.66 5.04
N SER A 61 13.64 9.47 4.76
CA SER A 61 12.83 9.23 3.55
C SER A 61 11.38 9.67 3.74
N ALA A 62 10.61 9.71 2.65
CA ALA A 62 9.17 10.01 2.68
C ALA A 62 8.37 8.91 1.99
N VAL A 63 7.20 8.60 2.51
CA VAL A 63 6.21 7.71 1.87
C VAL A 63 5.05 8.56 1.37
N THR A 64 4.65 8.35 0.12
CA THR A 64 3.55 9.06 -0.52
C THR A 64 2.37 8.11 -0.71
N VAL A 65 1.19 8.54 -0.28
CA VAL A 65 -0.10 7.87 -0.53
C VAL A 65 -0.84 8.67 -1.57
N ALA A 66 -1.17 8.09 -2.73
CA ALA A 66 -1.91 8.78 -3.77
C ALA A 66 -3.19 8.03 -4.14
N LEU A 67 -4.31 8.74 -4.16
CA LEU A 67 -5.59 8.22 -4.64
C LEU A 67 -5.91 8.89 -5.98
N ALA A 68 -6.07 8.09 -7.03
CA ALA A 68 -6.38 8.56 -8.38
C ALA A 68 -7.58 7.83 -8.98
N ARG A 69 -8.27 8.49 -9.91
CA ARG A 69 -9.28 7.84 -10.75
C ARG A 69 -8.59 7.07 -11.89
N SER A 70 -9.12 5.91 -12.21
CA SER A 70 -8.71 5.08 -13.34
C SER A 70 -9.94 4.63 -14.14
N GLU A 71 -9.73 4.09 -15.33
CA GLU A 71 -10.80 3.50 -16.15
C GLU A 71 -11.54 2.36 -15.46
N ARG A 72 -10.88 1.69 -14.50
CA ARG A 72 -11.41 0.52 -13.78
C ARG A 72 -11.87 0.83 -12.35
N GLY A 73 -11.97 2.10 -11.98
CA GLY A 73 -12.36 2.53 -10.64
C GLY A 73 -11.30 3.42 -9.98
N SER A 74 -10.99 3.18 -8.71
CA SER A 74 -9.99 3.96 -7.97
C SER A 74 -8.65 3.21 -7.91
N LEU A 75 -7.56 3.94 -8.09
CA LEU A 75 -6.20 3.47 -7.87
C LEU A 75 -5.64 4.14 -6.62
N LEU A 76 -5.32 3.34 -5.60
CA LEU A 76 -4.56 3.79 -4.44
C LEU A 76 -3.14 3.27 -4.55
N SER A 77 -2.15 4.17 -4.56
CA SER A 77 -0.73 3.82 -4.52
C SER A 77 -0.10 4.25 -3.20
N VAL A 78 0.81 3.42 -2.70
CA VAL A 78 1.71 3.75 -1.59
C VAL A 78 3.13 3.61 -2.12
N THR A 79 3.81 4.74 -2.28
CA THR A 79 5.14 4.83 -2.88
C THR A 79 6.16 5.20 -1.83
N ARG A 80 7.32 4.54 -1.87
CA ARG A 80 8.49 4.87 -1.04
C ARG A 80 9.73 4.93 -1.93
N PRO A 81 10.73 5.75 -1.62
CA PRO A 81 12.02 5.75 -2.31
C PRO A 81 12.61 4.34 -2.31
N GLY A 82 13.13 3.92 -3.47
CA GLY A 82 13.72 2.60 -3.62
C GLY A 82 14.88 2.42 -2.64
N SER A 83 14.79 1.42 -1.76
CA SER A 83 16.00 0.77 -1.25
C SER A 83 16.60 0.05 -2.46
N GLY A 84 17.79 0.42 -2.93
CA GLY A 84 18.40 -0.01 -4.21
C GLY A 84 18.61 -1.52 -4.43
N VAL A 85 17.54 -2.31 -4.38
CA VAL A 85 17.48 -3.68 -4.87
C VAL A 85 16.79 -3.61 -6.22
N ALA A 86 17.60 -3.71 -7.28
CA ALA A 86 17.18 -3.64 -8.67
C ALA A 86 16.07 -4.67 -8.98
N PRO A 87 15.02 -4.30 -9.73
CA PRO A 87 13.97 -5.24 -10.10
C PRO A 87 14.40 -6.17 -11.24
N ALA A 88 14.23 -7.47 -11.04
CA ALA A 88 14.08 -8.40 -12.15
C ALA A 88 12.72 -8.09 -12.82
N ARG A 89 12.77 -7.52 -14.02
CA ARG A 89 11.63 -7.17 -14.88
C ARG A 89 10.56 -8.26 -14.87
N GLN A 90 9.28 -7.93 -14.60
CA GLN A 90 8.15 -8.78 -14.97
C GLN A 90 6.96 -7.98 -15.51
N SER A 91 6.34 -8.59 -16.52
CA SER A 91 5.29 -8.12 -17.45
C SER A 91 3.89 -8.01 -16.79
N PRO A 92 2.90 -7.37 -17.44
CA PRO A 92 1.56 -7.17 -16.90
C PRO A 92 0.68 -8.40 -17.18
N ALA A 93 0.94 -9.47 -16.46
CA ALA A 93 -0.01 -10.58 -16.32
C ALA A 93 0.05 -11.00 -14.86
N VAL A 94 -1.12 -11.10 -14.24
CA VAL A 94 -1.35 -11.48 -12.84
C VAL A 94 -0.18 -12.31 -12.28
N PRO A 95 0.66 -11.79 -11.36
CA PRO A 95 1.70 -12.62 -10.79
C PRO A 95 1.14 -13.24 -9.51
N GLU A 96 0.97 -14.56 -9.56
CA GLU A 96 1.20 -15.42 -8.40
C GLU A 96 2.43 -14.90 -7.64
N LEU A 97 2.35 -14.86 -6.31
CA LEU A 97 3.43 -14.43 -5.42
C LEU A 97 4.73 -15.20 -5.69
N ARG A 98 5.57 -14.71 -6.60
CA ARG A 98 6.90 -15.27 -6.87
C ARG A 98 8.00 -14.43 -6.23
N HIS A 99 8.22 -14.76 -4.96
CA HIS A 99 9.51 -14.95 -4.31
C HIS A 99 10.74 -14.45 -5.08
N SER A 100 11.26 -13.29 -4.69
CA SER A 100 12.58 -12.80 -5.12
C SER A 100 13.39 -12.48 -3.88
N GLY A 101 14.49 -13.22 -3.69
CA GLY A 101 15.17 -13.42 -2.42
C GLY A 101 15.75 -12.17 -1.74
N GLY A 102 15.41 -12.02 -0.46
CA GLY A 102 16.12 -11.18 0.51
C GLY A 102 15.56 -11.38 1.93
N SER A 103 16.37 -11.94 2.84
CA SER A 103 16.03 -12.26 4.25
C SER A 103 14.67 -12.97 4.46
N LYS A 104 14.70 -14.30 4.45
CA LYS A 104 13.55 -15.25 4.48
C LYS A 104 12.45 -14.90 5.50
N THR A 105 12.74 -14.18 6.57
CA THR A 105 11.78 -13.86 7.64
C THR A 105 11.03 -12.54 7.42
N LYS A 106 11.67 -11.51 6.85
CA LYS A 106 11.06 -10.21 6.55
C LYS A 106 10.14 -10.30 5.33
N ASP A 107 10.57 -11.10 4.36
CA ASP A 107 9.84 -11.38 3.14
C ASP A 107 8.56 -12.19 3.42
N ARG A 108 8.64 -13.20 4.30
CA ARG A 108 7.48 -14.02 4.70
C ARG A 108 6.38 -13.23 5.43
N ARG A 109 6.74 -12.26 6.28
CA ARG A 109 5.73 -11.38 6.93
C ARG A 109 5.06 -10.44 5.94
N SER A 110 5.81 -9.91 4.98
CA SER A 110 5.26 -9.02 3.95
C SER A 110 4.33 -9.79 3.01
N ALA A 111 4.73 -11.00 2.60
CA ALA A 111 3.90 -11.91 1.81
C ALA A 111 2.57 -12.27 2.51
N LEU A 112 2.60 -12.54 3.82
CA LEU A 112 1.38 -12.81 4.60
C LEU A 112 0.43 -11.60 4.64
N ILE A 113 0.97 -10.40 4.83
CA ILE A 113 0.19 -9.16 4.82
C ILE A 113 -0.50 -8.98 3.46
N PHE A 114 0.23 -9.16 2.35
CA PHE A 114 -0.35 -9.05 1.01
C PHE A 114 -1.37 -10.15 0.69
N ALA A 115 -1.20 -11.36 1.23
CA ALA A 115 -2.21 -12.42 1.08
C ALA A 115 -3.54 -12.03 1.72
N ILE A 116 -3.52 -11.57 2.98
CA ILE A 116 -4.72 -11.11 3.71
C ILE A 116 -5.34 -9.89 3.01
N CYS A 117 -4.51 -8.93 2.58
CA CYS A 117 -5.01 -7.77 1.85
C CYS A 117 -5.61 -8.17 0.49
N GLY A 118 -5.05 -9.18 -0.16
CA GLY A 118 -5.51 -9.72 -1.43
C GLY A 118 -6.93 -10.29 -1.34
N GLU A 119 -7.23 -11.05 -0.28
CA GLU A 119 -8.57 -11.59 -0.04
C GLU A 119 -9.60 -10.46 0.13
N VAL A 120 -9.29 -9.46 0.97
CA VAL A 120 -10.15 -8.30 1.17
C VAL A 120 -10.36 -7.54 -0.15
N MET A 121 -9.30 -7.28 -0.92
CA MET A 121 -9.43 -6.56 -2.20
C MET A 121 -10.23 -7.37 -3.22
N THR A 122 -10.05 -8.69 -3.27
CA THR A 122 -10.79 -9.58 -4.18
C THR A 122 -12.28 -9.62 -3.84
N ALA A 123 -12.63 -9.67 -2.55
CA ALA A 123 -14.03 -9.61 -2.10
C ALA A 123 -14.75 -8.31 -2.51
N HIS A 124 -13.99 -7.23 -2.68
CA HIS A 124 -14.48 -5.93 -3.17
C HIS A 124 -14.41 -5.78 -4.70
N GLY A 125 -14.06 -6.84 -5.45
CA GLY A 125 -13.86 -6.79 -6.90
C GLY A 125 -12.61 -6.01 -7.35
N GLY A 126 -11.74 -5.65 -6.40
CA GLY A 126 -10.50 -4.92 -6.61
C GLY A 126 -9.30 -5.84 -6.78
N ARG A 127 -8.11 -5.22 -6.85
CA ARG A 127 -6.82 -5.92 -6.95
C ARG A 127 -5.77 -5.15 -6.15
N ILE A 128 -4.77 -5.88 -5.66
CA ILE A 128 -3.57 -5.33 -5.04
C ILE A 128 -2.35 -5.96 -5.68
N TRP A 129 -1.30 -5.18 -5.89
CA TRP A 129 -0.01 -5.65 -6.37
C TRP A 129 1.10 -4.77 -5.80
N ALA A 130 2.33 -5.25 -5.89
CA ALA A 130 3.53 -4.46 -5.64
C ALA A 130 4.29 -4.31 -6.96
N ASP A 131 4.72 -3.09 -7.26
CA ASP A 131 5.65 -2.81 -8.35
C ASP A 131 6.96 -2.31 -7.75
N TYR A 132 8.07 -2.77 -8.32
CA TYR A 132 9.42 -2.36 -7.93
C TYR A 132 10.03 -1.74 -9.18
N ARG A 133 10.19 -0.42 -9.16
CA ARG A 133 10.95 0.33 -10.17
C ARG A 133 12.36 0.59 -9.69
#